data_AF-G2HH76-F1
#
_entry.id   AF-G2HH76-F1
#
_cell.length_a   1.000
_cell.length_b   1.000
_cell.length_c   1.000
_cell.angle_alpha   90.00
_cell.angle_beta   90.00
_cell.angle_gamma   90.00
#
_symmetry.space_group_name_H-M   'P 1'
#
loop_
_entity.id
_entity.type
_entity.pdbx_description
1 polymer ?
#
loop_
_entity_poly.entity_id
_entity_poly.type
_entity_poly.pdbx_seq_one_letter_code
_entity_poly.pdbx_strand_id
1 'polypeptide(L)'
;MSRILDQPYSLNLQVTSVLSRLALFPHPHIHEYLLDPYISLAPGCRSLFSVLVRVIGDLMQRIQRVPQFPGKLLLVRKQLTGQAPGEQLDHQTLLQGVVVLEEFCKELAAIAFVKFPPHDPRQNVSPAPEGQV
;
A
#
# COMPACT_ATOMS: atom_id res chain seq x y z
N MET A 1 2.64 11.73 -1.10
CA MET A 1 3.09 10.33 -0.87
C MET A 1 4.60 10.15 -0.94
N SER A 2 5.34 10.78 -1.85
CA SER A 2 6.81 10.60 -1.99
C SER A 2 7.65 10.90 -0.75
N ARG A 3 7.10 11.62 0.23
CA ARG A 3 7.75 11.98 1.49
C ARG A 3 7.20 11.23 2.70
N ILE A 4 6.48 10.12 2.51
CA ILE A 4 5.84 9.37 3.61
C ILE A 4 6.80 9.02 4.76
N LEU A 5 8.10 8.85 4.47
CA LEU A 5 9.15 8.57 5.47
C LEU A 5 9.59 9.80 6.29
N ASP A 6 9.18 11.00 5.88
CA ASP A 6 9.63 12.31 6.39
C ASP A 6 8.47 13.20 6.86
N GLN A 7 7.24 12.69 6.90
CA GLN A 7 6.05 13.45 7.25
C GLN A 7 5.44 12.96 8.57
N PRO A 8 4.71 13.83 9.29
CA PRO A 8 4.01 13.43 10.51
C PRO A 8 3.06 12.24 10.26
N TYR A 9 2.99 11.32 11.23
CA TYR A 9 2.12 10.16 11.18
C TYR A 9 0.67 10.52 10.82
N SER A 10 0.10 11.54 11.47
CA SER A 10 -1.28 12.00 11.21
C SER A 10 -1.51 12.47 9.78
N LEU A 11 -0.53 13.14 9.17
CA LEU A 11 -0.63 13.56 7.78
C LEU A 11 -0.56 12.36 6.83
N ASN A 12 0.33 11.41 7.11
CA ASN A 12 0.41 10.19 6.33
C ASN A 12 -0.91 9.42 6.34
N LEU A 13 -1.55 9.27 7.52
CA LEU A 13 -2.86 8.64 7.63
C LEU A 13 -3.94 9.33 6.77
N GLN A 14 -3.96 10.67 6.76
CA GLN A 14 -4.93 11.40 5.94
C GLN A 14 -4.66 11.19 4.45
N VAL A 15 -3.40 11.31 4.02
CA VAL A 15 -3.03 11.15 2.61
C VAL A 15 -3.33 9.74 2.12
N THR A 16 -2.96 8.71 2.88
CA THR A 16 -3.26 7.33 2.50
C THR A 16 -4.77 7.08 2.47
N SER A 17 -5.52 7.61 3.45
CA SER A 17 -6.98 7.52 3.46
C SER A 17 -7.64 8.14 2.21
N VAL A 18 -7.15 9.30 1.74
CA VAL A 18 -7.64 9.91 0.48
C VAL A 18 -7.31 8.99 -0.70
N LEU A 19 -6.09 8.47 -0.79
CA LEU A 19 -5.68 7.59 -1.89
C LEU A 19 -6.49 6.28 -1.91
N SER A 20 -6.75 5.67 -0.75
CA SER A 20 -7.57 4.46 -0.64
C SER A 20 -9.01 4.71 -1.11
N ARG A 21 -9.60 5.86 -0.74
CA ARG A 21 -10.93 6.27 -1.25
C ARG A 21 -10.93 6.50 -2.76
N LEU A 22 -9.89 7.13 -3.31
CA LEU A 22 -9.75 7.30 -4.76
C LEU A 22 -9.61 5.95 -5.47
N ALA A 23 -8.86 5.01 -4.90
CA ALA A 23 -8.71 3.66 -5.44
C ALA A 23 -10.03 2.88 -5.45
N LEU A 24 -10.93 3.13 -4.49
CA LEU A 24 -12.28 2.57 -4.45
C LEU A 24 -13.21 3.20 -5.48
N PHE A 25 -13.04 4.48 -5.80
CA PHE A 25 -13.92 5.22 -6.70
C PHE A 25 -14.09 4.51 -8.06
N PRO A 26 -15.33 4.36 -8.58
CA PRO A 26 -15.60 3.58 -9.79
C PRO A 26 -15.31 4.41 -11.05
N HIS A 27 -14.04 4.69 -11.33
CA HIS A 27 -13.61 5.39 -12.54
C HIS A 27 -12.38 4.69 -13.17
N PRO A 28 -12.43 4.32 -14.47
CA PRO A 28 -11.41 3.49 -15.11
C PRO A 28 -10.01 4.12 -15.04
N HIS A 29 -9.86 5.40 -15.40
CA HIS A 29 -8.53 6.03 -15.41
C HIS A 29 -7.91 6.28 -14.02
N ILE A 30 -8.74 6.46 -12.99
CA ILE A 30 -8.24 6.62 -11.62
C ILE A 30 -7.68 5.28 -11.14
N HIS A 31 -8.40 4.23 -11.46
CA HIS A 31 -8.00 2.88 -11.14
C HIS A 31 -6.66 2.52 -11.82
N GLU A 32 -6.55 2.71 -13.14
CA GLU A 32 -5.30 2.44 -13.89
C GLU A 32 -4.13 3.21 -13.29
N TYR A 33 -4.29 4.52 -13.03
CA TYR A 33 -3.21 5.35 -12.49
C TYR A 33 -2.73 4.92 -11.09
N LEU A 34 -3.63 4.39 -10.26
CA LEU A 34 -3.33 4.01 -8.88
C LEU A 34 -2.87 2.55 -8.75
N LEU A 35 -3.41 1.63 -9.55
CA LEU A 35 -3.32 0.18 -9.32
C LEU A 35 -2.70 -0.61 -10.48
N ASP A 36 -2.57 -0.04 -11.68
CA ASP A 36 -1.88 -0.70 -12.80
C ASP A 36 -0.37 -0.41 -12.76
N PRO A 37 0.49 -1.40 -12.48
CA PRO A 37 1.94 -1.20 -12.48
C PRO A 37 2.55 -1.03 -13.88
N TYR A 38 1.80 -1.37 -14.94
CA TYR A 38 2.26 -1.36 -16.33
C TYR A 38 1.68 -0.19 -17.15
N ILE A 39 0.97 0.74 -16.50
CA ILE A 39 0.40 1.90 -17.18
C ILE A 39 1.47 2.74 -17.88
N SER A 40 1.23 3.05 -19.14
CA SER A 40 2.05 3.99 -19.92
C SER A 40 1.57 5.43 -19.68
N LEU A 41 2.44 6.27 -19.13
CA LEU A 41 2.14 7.68 -18.84
C LEU A 41 2.96 8.61 -19.72
N ALA A 42 2.46 9.84 -19.89
CA ALA A 42 3.21 10.90 -20.55
C ALA A 42 4.55 11.18 -19.83
N PRO A 43 5.59 11.66 -20.53
CA PRO A 43 6.87 11.99 -19.93
C PRO A 43 6.73 12.94 -18.73
N GLY A 44 7.42 12.62 -17.63
CA GLY A 44 7.39 13.40 -16.39
C GLY A 44 6.24 13.08 -15.44
N CYS A 45 5.21 12.34 -15.88
CA CYS A 45 4.16 11.83 -15.01
C CYS A 45 4.67 10.63 -14.19
N ARG A 46 4.05 10.40 -13.03
CA ARG A 46 4.39 9.31 -12.11
C ARG A 46 3.13 8.61 -11.64
N SER A 47 3.00 7.31 -11.90
CA SER A 47 1.95 6.49 -11.31
C SER A 47 2.16 6.32 -9.81
N LEU A 48 1.12 5.94 -9.07
CA LEU A 48 1.28 5.61 -7.65
C LEU A 48 2.30 4.48 -7.46
N PHE A 49 2.26 3.44 -8.30
CA PHE A 49 3.23 2.36 -8.30
C PHE A 49 4.67 2.87 -8.40
N SER A 50 4.97 3.75 -9.36
CA SER A 50 6.33 4.31 -9.52
C SER A 50 6.78 5.12 -8.30
N VAL A 51 5.86 5.81 -7.62
CA VAL A 51 6.14 6.54 -6.38
C VAL A 51 6.44 5.56 -5.25
N LEU A 52 5.66 4.50 -5.09
CA LEU A 52 5.86 3.48 -4.04
C LEU A 52 7.20 2.76 -4.22
N VAL A 53 7.54 2.33 -5.44
CA VAL A 53 8.84 1.70 -5.74
C VAL A 53 10.00 2.62 -5.35
N ARG A 54 9.92 3.92 -5.66
CA ARG A 54 10.96 4.88 -5.29
C ARG A 54 11.05 5.08 -3.77
N VAL A 55 9.92 5.13 -3.06
CA VAL A 55 9.88 5.22 -1.60
C VAL A 55 10.50 3.98 -0.96
N ILE A 56 10.21 2.78 -1.48
CA ILE A 56 10.81 1.52 -1.01
C ILE A 56 12.33 1.54 -1.25
N GLY A 57 12.78 2.00 -2.41
CA GLY A 57 14.21 2.15 -2.71
C GLY A 57 14.93 3.07 -1.72
N ASP A 58 14.33 4.23 -1.41
CA ASP A 58 14.85 5.17 -0.39
C ASP A 58 14.84 4.54 1.01
N LEU A 59 13.75 3.85 1.38
CA LEU A 59 13.65 3.12 2.63
C LEU A 59 14.80 2.11 2.79
N MET A 60 15.06 1.28 1.78
CA MET A 60 16.13 0.28 1.82
C MET A 60 17.51 0.88 2.09
N GLN A 61 17.77 2.12 1.65
CA GLN A 61 19.01 2.83 1.96
C GLN A 61 19.02 3.40 3.38
N ARG A 62 17.88 3.90 3.87
CA ARG A 62 17.77 4.51 5.20
C ARG A 62 17.79 3.49 6.32
N ILE A 63 17.19 2.31 6.15
CA ILE A 63 17.16 1.28 7.20
C ILE A 63 18.55 0.78 7.60
N GLN A 64 19.53 0.84 6.68
CA GLN A 64 20.92 0.46 6.95
C GLN A 64 21.57 1.35 8.03
N ARG A 65 21.04 2.57 8.23
CA ARG A 65 21.52 3.53 9.23
C ARG A 65 20.75 3.46 10.55
N VAL A 66 19.72 2.62 10.64
CA VAL A 66 18.87 2.50 11.83
C VAL A 66 19.28 1.24 12.62
N PRO A 67 19.98 1.38 13.75
CA PRO A 67 20.37 0.23 14.55
C PRO A 67 19.14 -0.40 15.21
N GLN A 68 19.14 -1.74 15.30
CA GLN A 68 18.03 -2.55 15.83
C GLN A 68 16.68 -2.25 15.15
N PHE A 69 16.68 -1.94 13.85
CA PHE A 69 15.49 -1.57 13.09
C PHE A 69 14.27 -2.48 13.33
N PRO A 70 14.35 -3.83 13.25
CA PRO A 70 13.18 -4.68 13.46
C PRO A 70 12.55 -4.53 14.85
N GLY A 71 13.38 -4.40 15.89
CA GLY A 71 12.91 -4.20 17.26
C GLY A 71 12.24 -2.84 17.45
N LYS A 72 12.87 -1.77 16.94
CA LYS A 72 12.29 -0.41 16.98
C LYS A 72 10.98 -0.32 16.19
N LEU A 73 10.90 -0.96 15.03
CA LEU A 73 9.68 -1.00 14.21
C LEU A 73 8.55 -1.73 14.95
N LEU A 74 8.83 -2.87 15.58
CA LEU A 74 7.86 -3.59 16.39
C LEU A 74 7.35 -2.75 17.56
N LEU A 75 8.25 -2.03 18.23
CA LEU A 75 7.88 -1.14 19.34
C LEU A 75 6.98 0.00 18.85
N VAL A 76 7.36 0.71 17.77
CA VAL A 76 6.53 1.77 17.18
C VAL A 76 5.15 1.25 16.77
N ARG A 77 5.06 0.05 16.19
CA ARG A 77 3.77 -0.57 15.89
C ARG A 77 2.90 -0.74 17.15
N LYS A 78 3.47 -1.25 18.24
CA LYS A 78 2.76 -1.38 19.53
C LYS A 78 2.35 -0.02 20.09
N GLN A 79 3.18 1.00 19.96
CA GLN A 79 2.84 2.37 20.39
C GLN A 79 1.65 2.92 19.61
N LEU A 80 1.65 2.76 18.28
CA LEU A 80 0.57 3.23 17.41
C LEU A 80 -0.76 2.50 17.65
N THR A 81 -0.73 1.26 18.13
CA THR A 81 -1.93 0.49 18.50
C THR A 81 -2.32 0.63 19.97
N GLY A 82 -1.64 1.49 20.75
CA GLY A 82 -1.91 1.69 22.17
C GLY A 82 -1.50 0.51 23.07
N GLN A 83 -0.69 -0.42 22.57
CA GLN A 83 -0.18 -1.59 23.29
C GLN A 83 1.14 -1.33 24.03
N ALA A 84 1.77 -0.18 23.81
CA ALA A 84 2.99 0.24 24.49
C ALA A 84 2.98 1.76 24.75
N PRO A 85 3.66 2.25 25.81
CA PRO A 85 3.74 3.68 26.09
C PRO A 85 4.49 4.43 24.98
N GLY A 86 4.07 5.68 24.74
CA GLY A 86 4.61 6.56 23.69
C GLY A 86 5.97 7.15 24.03
N GLU A 87 6.95 6.31 24.35
CA GLU A 87 8.34 6.73 24.51
C GLU A 87 8.92 7.25 23.17
N GLN A 88 9.65 8.36 23.25
CA GLN A 88 10.30 8.96 22.10
C GLN A 88 11.48 8.09 21.65
N LEU A 89 11.48 7.71 20.38
CA LEU A 89 12.51 6.88 19.77
C LEU A 89 13.27 7.66 18.71
N ASP A 90 14.56 7.36 18.56
CA ASP A 90 15.30 7.82 17.38
C ASP A 90 14.63 7.31 16.11
N HIS A 91 14.56 8.17 15.09
CA HIS A 91 13.93 7.88 13.80
C HIS A 91 12.42 7.55 13.88
N GLN A 92 11.71 8.03 14.91
CA GLN A 92 10.28 7.77 15.08
C GLN A 92 9.44 8.10 13.83
N THR A 93 9.67 9.25 13.18
CA THR A 93 8.96 9.63 11.95
C THR A 93 9.16 8.61 10.82
N LEU A 94 10.40 8.15 10.60
CA LEU A 94 10.71 7.14 9.60
C LEU A 94 9.98 5.83 9.92
N LEU A 95 10.07 5.35 11.17
CA LEU A 95 9.47 4.09 11.60
C LEU A 95 7.93 4.13 11.50
N GLN A 96 7.31 5.24 11.90
CA GLN A 96 5.88 5.47 11.71
C GLN A 96 5.51 5.47 10.22
N GLY A 97 6.31 6.13 9.38
CA GLY A 97 6.15 6.13 7.94
C GLY A 97 6.21 4.72 7.33
N VAL A 98 7.11 3.85 7.83
CA VAL A 98 7.18 2.43 7.41
C VAL A 98 5.91 1.67 7.78
N VAL A 99 5.40 1.83 9.00
CA VAL A 99 4.15 1.17 9.43
C VAL A 99 3.00 1.62 8.53
N VAL A 100 2.85 2.93 8.29
CA VAL A 100 1.77 3.44 7.42
C VAL A 100 1.93 2.95 5.98
N LEU A 101 3.16 2.91 5.44
CA LEU A 101 3.42 2.41 4.10
C LEU A 101 3.03 0.93 3.97
N GLU A 102 3.40 0.10 4.95
CA GLU A 102 3.05 -1.32 4.96
C GLU A 102 1.53 -1.52 4.98
N GLU A 103 0.81 -0.85 5.88
CA GLU A 103 -0.64 -0.98 5.99
C GLU A 103 -1.36 -0.44 4.74
N PHE A 104 -0.88 0.66 4.18
CA PHE A 104 -1.43 1.19 2.93
C PHE A 104 -1.25 0.24 1.74
N CYS A 105 -0.08 -0.41 1.61
CA CYS A 105 0.12 -1.42 0.57
C CYS A 105 -0.82 -2.63 0.73
N LYS A 106 -1.09 -3.07 1.97
CA LYS A 106 -2.09 -4.13 2.23
C LYS A 106 -3.49 -3.69 1.83
N GLU A 107 -3.87 -2.46 2.15
CA GLU A 107 -5.17 -1.90 1.77
C GLU A 107 -5.33 -1.81 0.25
N LEU A 108 -4.32 -1.31 -0.48
CA LEU A 108 -4.34 -1.29 -1.94
C LEU A 108 -4.45 -2.70 -2.54
N ALA A 109 -3.72 -3.67 -1.97
CA ALA A 109 -3.81 -5.07 -2.41
C ALA A 109 -5.21 -5.65 -2.20
N ALA A 110 -5.85 -5.36 -1.06
CA ALA A 110 -7.22 -5.77 -0.80
C ALA A 110 -8.21 -5.13 -1.78
N ILE A 111 -8.07 -3.83 -2.08
CA ILE A 111 -8.90 -3.14 -3.07
C ILE A 111 -8.71 -3.77 -4.46
N ALA A 112 -7.46 -4.02 -4.87
CA ALA A 112 -7.16 -4.65 -6.15
C ALA A 112 -7.73 -6.07 -6.24
N PHE A 113 -7.63 -6.87 -5.17
CA PHE A 113 -8.20 -8.22 -5.12
C PHE A 113 -9.72 -8.23 -5.30
N VAL A 114 -10.43 -7.26 -4.71
CA VAL A 114 -11.89 -7.15 -4.87
C VAL A 114 -12.26 -6.71 -6.29
N LYS A 115 -11.48 -5.80 -6.90
CA LYS A 115 -11.74 -5.30 -8.26
C LYS A 115 -11.32 -6.30 -9.34
N PHE A 116 -10.29 -7.09 -9.09
CA PHE A 116 -9.77 -8.12 -10.00
C PHE A 116 -9.55 -9.41 -9.22
N PRO A 117 -10.63 -10.14 -8.92
CA PRO A 117 -10.48 -11.45 -8.34
C PRO A 117 -9.65 -12.32 -9.30
N PRO A 118 -8.65 -13.06 -8.80
CA PRO A 118 -7.91 -13.99 -9.63
C PRO A 118 -8.92 -14.96 -10.26
N HIS A 119 -8.87 -15.09 -11.58
CA HIS A 119 -9.81 -15.90 -12.34
C HIS A 119 -9.87 -17.31 -11.74
N ASP A 120 -11.02 -17.76 -11.22
CA ASP A 120 -11.22 -19.16 -10.83
C ASP A 120 -11.32 -19.97 -12.14
N PRO A 121 -10.42 -20.91 -12.42
CA PRO A 121 -10.50 -21.76 -13.61
C PRO A 121 -11.77 -22.62 -13.65
N ARG A 122 -12.51 -22.74 -12.54
CA ARG A 122 -13.68 -23.62 -12.41
C ARG A 122 -15.03 -23.01 -12.81
N GLN A 123 -15.08 -21.74 -13.21
CA GLN A 123 -16.33 -21.11 -13.69
C GLN A 123 -16.67 -21.39 -15.16
N ASN A 124 -15.85 -22.15 -15.89
CA ASN A 124 -16.10 -22.52 -17.30
C ASN A 124 -16.73 -23.92 -17.50
N VAL A 125 -17.29 -24.54 -16.47
CA VAL A 125 -18.11 -25.74 -16.67
C VAL A 125 -19.52 -25.31 -17.09
N SER A 126 -19.73 -25.17 -18.40
CA SER A 126 -21.08 -25.13 -18.98
C SER A 126 -21.91 -26.29 -18.43
N PRO A 127 -23.19 -26.10 -18.07
CA PRO A 127 -24.05 -27.23 -17.75
C PRO A 127 -24.11 -28.14 -18.98
N ALA A 128 -23.84 -29.44 -18.78
CA ALA A 128 -23.99 -30.44 -19.82
C ALA A 128 -25.41 -30.39 -20.38
N PRO A 129 -25.62 -30.53 -21.70
CA PRO A 129 -26.97 -30.59 -22.24
C PRO A 129 -27.62 -31.87 -21.70
N GLU A 130 -28.71 -31.72 -20.96
CA GLU A 130 -29.62 -32.82 -20.61
C GLU A 130 -30.18 -33.37 -21.92
N GLY A 131 -29.55 -34.42 -22.42
CA GLY A 131 -30.04 -35.19 -23.55
C GLY A 131 -31.29 -35.96 -23.12
N GLN A 132 -32.44 -35.52 -23.61
CA GLN A 132 -33.59 -36.38 -23.91
C GLN A 132 -33.09 -37.61 -24.70
N VAL A 133 -33.34 -38.83 -24.23
CA VAL A 133 -34.35 -39.81 -24.73
C VAL A 133 -34.49 -40.92 -23.69
#